data_AF-A0A3G4V5E8-F1
#
_entry.id   AF-A0A3G4V5E8-F1
#
_cell.length_a   1.000
_cell.length_b   1.000
_cell.length_c   1.000
_cell.angle_alpha   90.00
_cell.angle_beta   90.00
_cell.angle_gamma   90.00
#
_symmetry.space_group_name_H-M   'P 1'
#
loop_
_entity.id
_entity.type
_entity.pdbx_description
1 polymer ?
#
loop_
_entity_poly.entity_id
_entity_poly.type
_entity_poly.pdbx_seq_one_letter_code
_entity_poly.pdbx_strand_id
1 'polypeptide(L)'
;MQKSKVTGFFVFIIALVMVGCSNQIIQQEPEMYTSSGSIAPYTQSSFEQYVDETRTWLDETRVFHGAGYQVEMDVVSPYRLLPDNPNGEGILLVHGLGDSPYSFVDIAPYLAEHGYLVHVMLLPGHGSRPADLMNPTNEDWRLAVEHQVNLLRDDVDKIWLGGFSTGTNLVTEYALAHPKAIQGLVLFSPAFAPKDPLVSMASFARHFVDWVSVEKEQNFTRYDSLAMNGAALYYQTAVDVQDALKEKPFELPALLLVTETDELINSKVIYDLFKTRFSNENSSLIWFGEQNYSDPRFVQFSMKLPDSNIQSGSHISVLYRDDNILYGRRGWMRQCGGSQEGEVYMVDCAKMPTLSYSAWGLFNEDTISARLSWNPYFEPMMVRVIEFMTQK
;
A
#
# COMPACT_ATOMS: atom_id res chain seq x y z
N MET A 1 -4.23 -39.89 -37.09
CA MET A 1 -4.33 -40.89 -36.02
C MET A 1 -3.65 -40.29 -34.80
N GLN A 2 -4.41 -39.65 -33.90
CA GLN A 2 -5.09 -40.28 -32.75
C GLN A 2 -4.06 -40.66 -31.66
N LYS A 3 -3.83 -39.78 -30.67
CA LYS A 3 -4.26 -39.87 -29.24
C LYS A 3 -2.97 -39.97 -28.38
N SER A 4 -2.84 -39.51 -27.13
CA SER A 4 -3.71 -38.84 -26.16
C SER A 4 -2.98 -38.89 -24.80
N LYS A 5 -3.11 -37.82 -24.00
CA LYS A 5 -3.15 -37.79 -22.53
C LYS A 5 -2.03 -38.48 -21.74
N VAL A 6 -1.15 -37.68 -21.11
CA VAL A 6 -0.84 -37.74 -19.66
C VAL A 6 -0.36 -36.34 -19.22
N THR A 7 -1.28 -35.43 -18.86
CA THR A 7 -0.91 -34.11 -18.31
C THR A 7 -1.73 -33.75 -17.06
N GLY A 8 -2.10 -34.78 -16.28
CA GLY A 8 -3.02 -34.62 -15.15
C GLY A 8 -2.52 -35.21 -13.82
N PHE A 9 -1.27 -35.67 -13.71
CA PHE A 9 -0.80 -36.36 -12.50
C PHE A 9 0.50 -35.81 -11.89
N PHE A 10 1.13 -34.80 -12.51
CA PHE A 10 2.40 -34.23 -12.01
C PHE A 10 2.23 -32.99 -11.12
N VAL A 11 1.06 -32.33 -11.14
CA VAL A 11 0.84 -31.10 -10.35
C VAL A 11 0.56 -31.41 -8.88
N PHE A 12 0.01 -32.58 -8.55
CA PHE A 12 -0.29 -32.95 -7.15
C PHE A 12 0.92 -33.47 -6.36
N ILE A 13 1.99 -33.90 -7.04
CA ILE A 13 3.19 -34.46 -6.36
C ILE A 13 4.16 -33.35 -5.95
N ILE A 14 4.16 -32.20 -6.63
CA ILE A 14 5.01 -31.05 -6.24
C ILE A 14 4.49 -30.39 -4.96
N ALA A 15 3.17 -30.41 -4.71
CA ALA A 15 2.59 -29.89 -3.48
C ALA A 15 2.90 -30.76 -2.25
N LEU A 16 3.17 -32.06 -2.42
CA LEU A 16 3.37 -32.99 -1.29
C LEU A 16 4.84 -33.14 -0.86
N VAL A 17 5.81 -32.70 -1.67
CA VAL A 17 7.24 -32.77 -1.32
C VAL A 17 7.75 -31.49 -0.65
N MET A 18 7.06 -30.35 -0.77
CA MET A 18 7.47 -29.09 -0.14
C MET A 18 6.94 -28.90 1.31
N VAL A 19 6.01 -29.73 1.77
CA VAL A 19 5.52 -29.66 3.17
C VAL A 19 6.48 -30.36 4.15
N GLY A 20 7.42 -31.17 3.65
CA GLY A 20 8.30 -32.03 4.45
C GLY A 20 9.63 -31.43 4.91
N CYS A 21 10.01 -30.26 4.41
CA CYS A 21 11.16 -29.50 4.92
C CYS A 21 10.61 -28.22 5.55
N SER A 22 10.25 -28.34 6.82
CA SER A 22 9.97 -27.25 7.74
C SER A 22 10.73 -25.98 7.36
N ASN A 23 9.99 -24.92 7.05
CA ASN A 23 10.54 -23.63 6.73
C ASN A 23 11.43 -23.17 7.91
N GLN A 24 12.75 -23.17 7.70
CA GLN A 24 13.73 -22.89 8.74
C GLN A 24 13.50 -21.52 9.38
N ILE A 25 12.97 -20.56 8.62
CA ILE A 25 12.57 -19.23 9.09
C ILE A 25 11.46 -19.35 10.16
N ILE A 26 10.39 -20.10 9.86
CA ILE A 26 9.27 -20.33 10.80
C ILE A 26 9.75 -21.02 12.08
N GLN A 27 10.69 -21.97 11.97
CA GLN A 27 11.22 -22.65 13.15
C GLN A 27 12.08 -21.74 14.04
N GLN A 28 12.73 -20.73 13.46
CA GLN A 28 13.60 -19.81 14.18
C GLN A 28 12.81 -18.67 14.85
N GLU A 29 11.74 -18.19 14.22
CA GLU A 29 10.94 -17.05 14.70
C GLU A 29 9.43 -17.39 14.72
N PRO A 30 9.00 -18.45 15.43
CA PRO A 30 7.64 -19.01 15.32
C PRO A 30 6.53 -18.03 15.70
N GLU A 31 6.84 -17.05 16.55
CA GLU A 31 5.91 -16.01 16.97
C GLU A 31 5.49 -15.06 15.84
N MET A 32 6.35 -14.79 14.85
CA MET A 32 6.01 -13.98 13.67
C MET A 32 4.96 -14.68 12.78
N TYR A 33 5.07 -16.01 12.69
CA TYR A 33 4.32 -16.82 11.73
C TYR A 33 3.16 -17.61 12.36
N THR A 34 2.89 -17.38 13.65
CA THR A 34 1.73 -17.92 14.36
C THR A 34 0.76 -16.78 14.66
N SER A 35 -0.46 -16.89 14.15
CA SER A 35 -1.52 -15.89 14.35
C SER A 35 -1.85 -15.74 15.85
N SER A 36 -2.11 -14.50 16.28
CA SER A 36 -2.68 -14.19 17.60
C SER A 36 -4.13 -14.66 17.75
N GLY A 37 -4.81 -14.95 16.63
CA GLY A 37 -6.23 -15.28 16.59
C GLY A 37 -7.16 -14.08 16.78
N SER A 38 -6.65 -12.85 16.63
CA SER A 38 -7.41 -11.61 16.84
C SER A 38 -7.11 -10.55 15.77
N ILE A 39 -7.93 -9.51 15.72
CA ILE A 39 -7.73 -8.29 14.93
C ILE A 39 -7.98 -7.07 15.82
N ALA A 40 -7.34 -5.93 15.52
CA ALA A 40 -7.57 -4.68 16.23
C ALA A 40 -9.06 -4.27 16.18
N PRO A 41 -9.65 -3.80 17.29
CA PRO A 41 -11.04 -3.33 17.30
C PRO A 41 -11.17 -2.02 16.49
N TYR A 42 -12.30 -1.86 15.80
CA TYR A 42 -12.55 -0.71 14.89
C TYR A 42 -13.96 -0.12 15.04
N THR A 43 -14.58 -0.23 16.22
CA THR A 43 -15.96 0.20 16.50
C THR A 43 -16.06 1.19 17.67
N GLN A 44 -14.99 1.94 17.93
CA GLN A 44 -14.86 2.87 19.05
C GLN A 44 -15.75 4.11 18.90
N SER A 45 -15.99 4.84 20.00
CA SER A 45 -16.84 6.03 19.97
C SER A 45 -16.14 7.32 19.55
N SER A 46 -14.81 7.31 19.51
CA SER A 46 -13.96 8.45 19.15
C SER A 46 -12.65 7.97 18.53
N PHE A 47 -11.97 8.85 17.80
CA PHE A 47 -10.68 8.52 17.19
C PHE A 47 -9.60 8.29 18.26
N GLU A 48 -9.63 9.03 19.37
CA GLU A 48 -8.71 8.84 20.50
C GLU A 48 -8.87 7.46 21.13
N GLN A 49 -10.12 7.02 21.36
CA GLN A 49 -10.38 5.68 21.86
C GLN A 49 -9.90 4.61 20.86
N TYR A 50 -10.06 4.84 19.55
CA TYR A 50 -9.53 3.96 18.51
C TYR A 50 -8.00 3.85 18.57
N VAL A 51 -7.29 4.96 18.77
CA VAL A 51 -5.82 4.95 18.96
C VAL A 51 -5.43 4.18 20.21
N ASP A 52 -6.04 4.46 21.36
CA ASP A 52 -5.69 3.84 22.64
C ASP A 52 -5.94 2.32 22.62
N GLU A 53 -7.10 1.89 22.10
CA GLU A 53 -7.45 0.46 22.03
C GLU A 53 -6.62 -0.28 20.98
N THR A 54 -6.29 0.37 19.86
CA THR A 54 -5.39 -0.22 18.85
C THR A 54 -3.98 -0.38 19.40
N ARG A 55 -3.46 0.63 20.14
CA ARG A 55 -2.16 0.52 20.81
C ARG A 55 -2.13 -0.57 21.86
N THR A 56 -3.23 -0.74 22.61
CA THR A 56 -3.37 -1.84 23.57
C THR A 56 -3.31 -3.19 22.87
N TRP A 57 -4.06 -3.36 21.77
CA TRP A 57 -4.01 -4.57 20.97
C TRP A 57 -2.62 -4.84 20.38
N LEU A 58 -1.94 -3.80 19.88
CA LEU A 58 -0.57 -3.89 19.36
C LEU A 58 0.42 -4.30 20.45
N ASP A 59 0.31 -3.75 21.66
CA ASP A 59 1.17 -4.12 22.79
C ASP A 59 1.07 -5.61 23.13
N GLU A 60 -0.12 -6.20 23.00
CA GLU A 60 -0.39 -7.61 23.28
C GLU A 60 0.03 -8.54 22.12
N THR A 61 -0.08 -8.08 20.88
CA THR A 61 -0.01 -8.95 19.69
C THR A 61 1.20 -8.71 18.80
N ARG A 62 1.84 -7.55 18.86
CA ARG A 62 3.01 -7.25 18.03
C ARG A 62 4.23 -8.05 18.48
N VAL A 63 4.99 -8.55 17.52
CA VAL A 63 6.34 -9.04 17.75
C VAL A 63 7.31 -7.92 17.36
N PHE A 64 8.08 -7.42 18.33
CA PHE A 64 8.97 -6.27 18.11
C PHE A 64 10.30 -6.69 17.48
N HIS A 65 10.82 -5.86 16.58
CA HIS A 65 12.03 -6.13 15.80
C HIS A 65 13.32 -5.62 16.49
N GLY A 66 13.20 -4.90 17.61
CA GLY A 66 14.33 -4.39 18.39
C GLY A 66 14.81 -2.99 18.01
N ALA A 67 14.04 -2.24 17.21
CA ALA A 67 14.32 -0.83 16.90
C ALA A 67 13.99 0.10 18.10
N GLY A 68 13.27 -0.42 19.08
CA GLY A 68 12.87 0.25 20.31
C GLY A 68 11.36 0.33 20.41
N TYR A 69 10.82 -0.05 21.56
CA TYR A 69 9.37 -0.18 21.79
C TYR A 69 8.58 1.04 21.31
N GLN A 70 8.97 2.24 21.76
CA GLN A 70 8.26 3.47 21.41
C GLN A 70 8.32 3.77 19.90
N VAL A 71 9.49 3.57 19.28
CA VAL A 71 9.69 3.80 17.85
C VAL A 71 8.79 2.88 17.04
N GLU A 72 8.81 1.59 17.35
CA GLU A 72 8.01 0.61 16.63
C GLU A 72 6.51 0.75 16.89
N MET A 73 6.11 1.16 18.10
CA MET A 73 4.71 1.42 18.38
C MET A 73 4.22 2.63 17.58
N ASP A 74 4.99 3.72 17.53
CA ASP A 74 4.55 4.96 16.89
C ASP A 74 4.48 4.86 15.36
N VAL A 75 5.34 4.06 14.73
CA VAL A 75 5.28 3.88 13.27
C VAL A 75 4.12 3.01 12.80
N VAL A 76 3.61 2.09 13.63
CA VAL A 76 2.51 1.19 13.23
C VAL A 76 1.16 1.54 13.84
N SER A 77 1.11 2.43 14.82
CA SER A 77 -0.15 2.87 15.44
C SER A 77 -0.92 3.83 14.53
N PRO A 78 -2.27 3.78 14.56
CA PRO A 78 -3.06 4.87 13.97
C PRO A 78 -2.79 6.17 14.72
N TYR A 79 -2.98 7.30 14.02
CA TYR A 79 -2.79 8.63 14.59
C TYR A 79 -3.63 9.67 13.88
N ARG A 80 -3.80 10.82 14.52
CA ARG A 80 -4.39 12.01 13.91
C ARG A 80 -3.46 13.20 14.03
N LEU A 81 -3.56 14.11 13.06
CA LEU A 81 -2.88 15.41 13.09
C LEU A 81 -3.92 16.51 13.05
N LEU A 82 -3.87 17.39 14.05
CA LEU A 82 -4.70 18.58 14.11
C LEU A 82 -3.97 19.72 13.38
N PRO A 83 -4.64 20.42 12.45
CA PRO A 83 -4.06 21.58 11.79
C PRO A 83 -4.03 22.79 12.75
N ASP A 84 -2.93 23.55 12.74
CA ASP A 84 -2.84 24.82 13.50
C ASP A 84 -3.83 25.87 12.98
N ASN A 85 -4.13 25.84 11.68
CA ASN A 85 -5.09 26.72 11.01
C ASN A 85 -6.13 25.88 10.23
N PRO A 86 -7.19 25.37 10.90
CA PRO A 86 -8.15 24.47 10.27
C PRO A 86 -8.90 25.13 9.10
N ASN A 87 -9.01 24.42 7.97
CA ASN A 87 -9.74 24.85 6.79
C ASN A 87 -11.21 24.35 6.76
N GLY A 88 -11.62 23.59 7.78
CA GLY A 88 -12.96 22.99 7.92
C GLY A 88 -13.15 21.67 7.17
N GLU A 89 -12.10 21.15 6.56
CA GLU A 89 -12.09 19.88 5.83
C GLU A 89 -11.16 18.88 6.50
N GLY A 90 -11.42 17.59 6.30
CA GLY A 90 -10.58 16.50 6.80
C GLY A 90 -10.33 15.43 5.76
N ILE A 91 -9.33 14.60 6.02
CA ILE A 91 -8.95 13.49 5.16
C ILE A 91 -8.66 12.23 5.98
N LEU A 92 -9.28 11.11 5.58
CA LEU A 92 -8.93 9.78 6.07
C LEU A 92 -7.89 9.15 5.13
N LEU A 93 -6.78 8.67 5.67
CA LEU A 93 -5.72 7.98 4.93
C LEU A 93 -5.68 6.49 5.28
N VAL A 94 -5.78 5.64 4.24
CA VAL A 94 -5.85 4.17 4.35
C VAL A 94 -4.67 3.52 3.64
N HIS A 95 -3.85 2.76 4.37
CA HIS A 95 -2.63 2.16 3.83
C HIS A 95 -2.90 0.89 2.99
N GLY A 96 -1.85 0.34 2.40
CA GLY A 96 -1.91 -0.88 1.56
C GLY A 96 -1.76 -2.18 2.34
N LEU A 97 -2.01 -3.31 1.68
CA LEU A 97 -1.81 -4.64 2.26
C LEU A 97 -0.36 -4.82 2.74
N GLY A 98 -0.21 -5.32 3.96
CA GLY A 98 1.08 -5.58 4.60
C GLY A 98 1.79 -4.33 5.11
N ASP A 99 1.29 -3.13 4.83
CA ASP A 99 1.89 -1.87 5.29
C ASP A 99 1.27 -1.39 6.62
N SER A 100 1.58 -0.17 7.04
CA SER A 100 1.06 0.44 8.27
C SER A 100 0.80 1.95 8.09
N PRO A 101 0.28 2.66 9.12
CA PRO A 101 0.16 4.12 9.12
C PRO A 101 1.43 4.88 8.72
N TYR A 102 2.62 4.26 8.84
CA TYR A 102 3.87 4.83 8.35
C TYR A 102 3.88 5.15 6.85
N SER A 103 3.03 4.52 6.02
CA SER A 103 2.89 4.86 4.58
C SER A 103 2.62 6.33 4.33
N PHE A 104 2.04 7.03 5.30
CA PHE A 104 1.67 8.44 5.20
C PHE A 104 2.49 9.37 6.09
N VAL A 105 3.61 8.90 6.66
CA VAL A 105 4.44 9.67 7.61
C VAL A 105 4.88 11.03 7.06
N ASP A 106 5.13 11.14 5.76
CA ASP A 106 5.54 12.40 5.11
C ASP A 106 4.35 13.16 4.52
N ILE A 107 3.28 12.45 4.13
CA ILE A 107 2.09 13.03 3.47
C ILE A 107 1.16 13.70 4.49
N ALA A 108 0.90 13.03 5.61
CA ALA A 108 -0.05 13.49 6.63
C ALA A 108 0.33 14.84 7.24
N PRO A 109 1.60 15.09 7.64
CA PRO A 109 2.02 16.41 8.12
C PRO A 109 1.83 17.51 7.08
N TYR A 110 2.15 17.24 5.81
CA TYR A 110 1.96 18.21 4.73
C TYR A 110 0.50 18.63 4.58
N LEU A 111 -0.44 17.67 4.68
CA LEU A 111 -1.87 17.95 4.64
C LEU A 111 -2.33 18.77 5.87
N ALA A 112 -1.85 18.43 7.07
CA ALA A 112 -2.18 19.15 8.30
C ALA A 112 -1.65 20.59 8.29
N GLU A 113 -0.44 20.82 7.76
CA GLU A 113 0.14 22.16 7.57
C GLU A 113 -0.72 23.05 6.64
N HIS A 114 -1.51 22.43 5.75
CA HIS A 114 -2.44 23.12 4.84
C HIS A 114 -3.89 23.16 5.35
N GLY A 115 -4.08 22.88 6.64
CA GLY A 115 -5.35 23.12 7.32
C GLY A 115 -6.30 21.93 7.39
N TYR A 116 -5.93 20.77 6.86
CA TYR A 116 -6.79 19.57 6.90
C TYR A 116 -6.68 18.85 8.23
N LEU A 117 -7.80 18.41 8.80
CA LEU A 117 -7.79 17.39 9.85
C LEU A 117 -7.41 16.04 9.24
N VAL A 118 -6.32 15.42 9.68
CA VAL A 118 -5.84 14.17 9.08
C VAL A 118 -6.03 13.02 10.05
N HIS A 119 -6.78 12.00 9.64
CA HIS A 119 -6.87 10.70 10.32
C HIS A 119 -6.11 9.65 9.51
N VAL A 120 -5.18 8.94 10.15
CA VAL A 120 -4.45 7.81 9.54
C VAL A 120 -4.81 6.55 10.30
N MET A 121 -5.48 5.61 9.63
CA MET A 121 -5.95 4.38 10.24
C MET A 121 -4.99 3.21 10.04
N LEU A 122 -5.05 2.24 10.95
CA LEU A 122 -4.45 0.91 10.81
C LEU A 122 -5.53 -0.10 10.40
N LEU A 123 -5.36 -0.75 9.26
CA LEU A 123 -6.29 -1.78 8.79
C LEU A 123 -6.21 -3.04 9.69
N PRO A 124 -7.34 -3.67 10.04
CA PRO A 124 -7.36 -4.93 10.80
C PRO A 124 -6.40 -5.99 10.24
N GLY A 125 -5.60 -6.60 11.13
CA GLY A 125 -4.57 -7.61 10.79
C GLY A 125 -3.18 -7.06 10.47
N HIS A 126 -2.99 -5.73 10.50
CA HIS A 126 -1.72 -5.06 10.22
C HIS A 126 -1.05 -4.53 11.49
N GLY A 127 0.23 -4.18 11.41
CA GLY A 127 0.99 -3.55 12.48
C GLY A 127 1.44 -4.46 13.62
N SER A 128 0.92 -5.69 13.72
CA SER A 128 1.31 -6.67 14.74
C SER A 128 2.38 -7.64 14.23
N ARG A 129 1.97 -8.70 13.51
CA ARG A 129 2.80 -9.77 12.94
C ARG A 129 2.17 -10.24 11.62
N PRO A 130 2.95 -10.73 10.65
CA PRO A 130 2.41 -11.10 9.33
C PRO A 130 1.31 -12.17 9.40
N ALA A 131 1.37 -13.07 10.39
CA ALA A 131 0.35 -14.11 10.56
C ALA A 131 -1.03 -13.58 10.96
N ASP A 132 -1.15 -12.36 11.49
CA ASP A 132 -2.46 -11.80 11.84
C ASP A 132 -3.27 -11.38 10.61
N LEU A 133 -2.66 -11.30 9.42
CA LEU A 133 -3.39 -11.18 8.15
C LEU A 133 -4.19 -12.44 7.78
N MET A 134 -4.06 -13.53 8.53
CA MET A 134 -4.93 -14.70 8.40
C MET A 134 -6.32 -14.48 9.00
N ASN A 135 -6.47 -13.51 9.90
CA ASN A 135 -7.69 -13.29 10.68
C ASN A 135 -8.75 -12.39 10.04
N PRO A 136 -8.42 -11.27 9.36
CA PRO A 136 -9.45 -10.36 8.86
C PRO A 136 -10.21 -10.92 7.66
N THR A 137 -11.32 -10.27 7.37
CA THR A 137 -12.12 -10.38 6.15
C THR A 137 -12.18 -9.04 5.41
N ASN A 138 -12.63 -9.04 4.15
CA ASN A 138 -12.88 -7.77 3.44
C ASN A 138 -13.97 -6.93 4.11
N GLU A 139 -14.94 -7.58 4.76
CA GLU A 139 -16.00 -6.88 5.48
C GLU A 139 -15.43 -6.13 6.69
N ASP A 140 -14.49 -6.74 7.43
CA ASP A 140 -13.82 -6.05 8.54
C ASP A 140 -13.08 -4.79 8.05
N TRP A 141 -12.41 -4.87 6.89
CA TRP A 141 -11.75 -3.70 6.30
C TRP A 141 -12.74 -2.63 5.84
N ARG A 142 -13.86 -3.00 5.21
CA ARG A 142 -14.90 -2.06 4.77
C ARG A 142 -15.57 -1.36 5.95
N LEU A 143 -15.96 -2.13 6.96
CA LEU A 143 -16.59 -1.60 8.18
C LEU A 143 -15.63 -0.72 8.96
N ALA A 144 -14.34 -1.08 9.02
CA ALA A 144 -13.32 -0.21 9.62
C ALA A 144 -13.21 1.12 8.87
N VAL A 145 -13.13 1.10 7.54
CA VAL A 145 -13.10 2.34 6.73
C VAL A 145 -14.37 3.17 6.94
N GLU A 146 -15.55 2.57 6.82
CA GLU A 146 -16.83 3.27 7.04
C GLU A 146 -16.89 3.90 8.44
N HIS A 147 -16.47 3.16 9.46
CA HIS A 147 -16.45 3.65 10.83
C HIS A 147 -15.50 4.85 10.98
N GLN A 148 -14.29 4.79 10.42
CA GLN A 148 -13.34 5.91 10.48
C GLN A 148 -13.83 7.14 9.71
N VAL A 149 -14.55 6.96 8.61
CA VAL A 149 -15.21 8.08 7.91
C VAL A 149 -16.30 8.71 8.80
N ASN A 150 -17.06 7.90 9.53
CA ASN A 150 -18.09 8.42 10.45
C ASN A 150 -17.46 9.20 11.61
N LEU A 151 -16.39 8.70 12.23
CA LEU A 151 -15.66 9.43 13.27
C LEU A 151 -15.13 10.77 12.76
N LEU A 152 -14.54 10.80 11.55
CA LEU A 152 -14.05 12.04 10.95
C LEU A 152 -15.19 13.04 10.66
N ARG A 153 -16.40 12.57 10.35
CA ARG A 153 -17.57 13.41 10.09
C ARG A 153 -18.06 14.15 11.32
N ASP A 154 -17.77 13.65 12.52
CA ASP A 154 -18.13 14.34 13.75
C ASP A 154 -17.27 15.59 13.99
N ASP A 155 -16.09 15.65 13.35
CA ASP A 155 -15.12 16.74 13.53
C ASP A 155 -15.09 17.75 12.35
N VAL A 156 -15.51 17.34 11.14
CA VAL A 156 -15.46 18.19 9.92
C VAL A 156 -16.69 18.03 9.01
N ASP A 157 -17.03 19.12 8.31
CA ASP A 157 -18.18 19.16 7.38
C ASP A 157 -17.89 18.48 6.04
N LYS A 158 -16.62 18.45 5.63
CA LYS A 158 -16.17 17.98 4.32
C LYS A 158 -15.04 16.99 4.47
N ILE A 159 -15.21 15.82 3.84
CA ILE A 159 -14.27 14.71 3.96
C ILE A 159 -13.69 14.35 2.61
N TRP A 160 -12.37 14.25 2.55
CA TRP A 160 -11.63 13.60 1.49
C TRP A 160 -11.22 12.20 1.93
N LEU A 161 -11.07 11.27 0.99
CA LEU A 161 -10.46 9.97 1.28
C LEU A 161 -9.17 9.82 0.48
N GLY A 162 -8.10 9.45 1.18
CA GLY A 162 -6.84 9.08 0.60
C GLY A 162 -6.52 7.62 0.82
N GLY A 163 -5.94 6.97 -0.18
CA GLY A 163 -5.57 5.56 -0.09
C GLY A 163 -4.22 5.29 -0.73
N PHE A 164 -3.48 4.32 -0.20
CA PHE A 164 -2.29 3.76 -0.84
C PHE A 164 -2.53 2.29 -1.19
N SER A 165 -2.20 1.88 -2.42
CA SER A 165 -2.30 0.49 -2.86
C SER A 165 -3.69 -0.11 -2.56
N THR A 166 -3.80 -1.22 -1.82
CA THR A 166 -5.09 -1.82 -1.40
C THR A 166 -6.04 -0.81 -0.73
N GLY A 167 -5.52 0.17 0.01
CA GLY A 167 -6.33 1.24 0.60
C GLY A 167 -7.08 2.05 -0.45
N THR A 168 -6.53 2.20 -1.68
CA THR A 168 -7.23 2.85 -2.80
C THR A 168 -8.47 2.08 -3.23
N ASN A 169 -8.45 0.75 -3.18
CA ASN A 169 -9.61 -0.08 -3.51
C ASN A 169 -10.74 0.21 -2.53
N LEU A 170 -10.44 0.18 -1.23
CA LEU A 170 -11.40 0.37 -0.14
C LEU A 170 -12.04 1.77 -0.16
N VAL A 171 -11.22 2.83 -0.27
CA VAL A 171 -11.77 4.21 -0.29
C VAL A 171 -12.55 4.51 -1.56
N THR A 172 -12.16 3.92 -2.70
CA THR A 172 -12.89 4.09 -3.96
C THR A 172 -14.23 3.36 -3.92
N GLU A 173 -14.26 2.13 -3.40
CA GLU A 173 -15.48 1.36 -3.18
C GLU A 173 -16.45 2.11 -2.25
N TYR A 174 -15.95 2.61 -1.11
CA TYR A 174 -16.75 3.43 -0.19
C TYR A 174 -17.32 4.67 -0.87
N ALA A 175 -16.49 5.41 -1.61
CA ALA A 175 -16.91 6.64 -2.27
C ALA A 175 -17.95 6.40 -3.39
N LEU A 176 -17.87 5.26 -4.09
CA LEU A 176 -18.88 4.84 -5.07
C LEU A 176 -20.23 4.51 -4.40
N ALA A 177 -20.21 3.87 -3.24
CA ALA A 177 -21.40 3.55 -2.46
C ALA A 177 -22.01 4.79 -1.76
N HIS A 178 -21.17 5.77 -1.39
CA HIS A 178 -21.56 6.95 -0.62
C HIS A 178 -21.12 8.28 -1.26
N PRO A 179 -21.52 8.58 -2.51
CA PRO A 179 -21.01 9.75 -3.25
C PRO A 179 -21.42 11.11 -2.67
N LYS A 180 -22.32 11.15 -1.68
CA LYS A 180 -22.70 12.38 -0.97
C LYS A 180 -21.93 12.58 0.34
N ALA A 181 -21.15 11.59 0.76
CA ALA A 181 -20.45 11.61 2.03
C ALA A 181 -19.05 12.24 1.95
N ILE A 182 -18.50 12.42 0.74
CA ILE A 182 -17.10 12.80 0.50
C ILE A 182 -16.98 13.83 -0.63
N GLN A 183 -15.89 14.59 -0.63
CA GLN A 183 -15.56 15.61 -1.64
C GLN A 183 -14.83 15.03 -2.84
N GLY A 184 -13.93 14.06 -2.61
CA GLY A 184 -13.18 13.39 -3.66
C GLY A 184 -12.14 12.42 -3.11
N LEU A 185 -11.30 11.92 -4.02
CA LEU A 185 -10.28 10.91 -3.72
C LEU A 185 -8.86 11.38 -4.02
N VAL A 186 -7.90 10.96 -3.19
CA VAL A 186 -6.46 11.07 -3.45
C VAL A 186 -5.82 9.68 -3.39
N LEU A 187 -5.49 9.12 -4.56
CA LEU A 187 -5.14 7.71 -4.70
C LEU A 187 -3.66 7.55 -5.06
N PHE A 188 -2.88 7.02 -4.13
CA PHE A 188 -1.46 6.73 -4.30
C PHE A 188 -1.28 5.28 -4.77
N SER A 189 -0.69 5.09 -5.95
CA SER A 189 -0.44 3.79 -6.60
C SER A 189 -1.67 2.85 -6.58
N PRO A 190 -2.78 3.18 -7.28
CA PRO A 190 -4.04 2.48 -7.13
C PRO A 190 -3.96 1.00 -7.53
N ALA A 191 -4.34 0.11 -6.62
CA ALA A 191 -4.13 -1.33 -6.79
C ALA A 191 -5.33 -2.06 -7.42
N PHE A 192 -6.02 -1.38 -8.35
CA PHE A 192 -7.20 -1.90 -9.03
C PHE A 192 -6.90 -3.09 -9.92
N ALA A 193 -5.70 -3.20 -10.48
CA ALA A 193 -5.33 -4.21 -11.46
C ALA A 193 -3.99 -4.87 -11.12
N PRO A 194 -3.97 -5.98 -10.37
CA PRO A 194 -2.73 -6.74 -10.11
C PRO A 194 -2.12 -7.25 -11.42
N LYS A 195 -0.78 -7.25 -11.51
CA LYS A 195 -0.07 -7.79 -12.68
C LYS A 195 -0.09 -9.31 -12.76
N ASP A 196 0.02 -9.99 -11.63
CA ASP A 196 0.13 -11.45 -11.59
C ASP A 196 -1.27 -12.10 -11.62
N PRO A 197 -1.62 -12.84 -12.69
CA PRO A 197 -2.91 -13.54 -12.77
C PRO A 197 -3.05 -14.65 -11.72
N LEU A 198 -1.95 -15.18 -11.16
CA LEU A 198 -1.99 -16.20 -10.11
C LEU A 198 -2.55 -15.67 -8.79
N VAL A 199 -2.56 -14.35 -8.59
CA VAL A 199 -3.21 -13.72 -7.43
C VAL A 199 -4.71 -14.05 -7.39
N SER A 200 -5.34 -14.30 -8.54
CA SER A 200 -6.72 -14.79 -8.59
C SER A 200 -6.94 -16.18 -7.98
N MET A 201 -5.89 -17.00 -7.93
CA MET A 201 -5.92 -18.34 -7.33
C MET A 201 -5.80 -18.28 -5.80
N ALA A 202 -5.33 -17.17 -5.23
CA ALA A 202 -5.16 -17.00 -3.79
C ALA A 202 -6.48 -17.22 -3.02
N SER A 203 -7.60 -16.74 -3.58
CA SER A 203 -8.93 -16.90 -2.99
C SER A 203 -9.35 -18.35 -2.78
N PHE A 204 -8.87 -19.27 -3.63
CA PHE A 204 -9.07 -20.71 -3.46
C PHE A 204 -7.96 -21.33 -2.60
N ALA A 205 -6.70 -20.93 -2.82
CA ALA A 205 -5.53 -21.48 -2.15
C ALA A 205 -5.50 -21.21 -0.65
N ARG A 206 -6.10 -20.11 -0.16
CA ARG A 206 -6.16 -19.77 1.27
C ARG A 206 -6.83 -20.83 2.16
N HIS A 207 -7.59 -21.75 1.58
CA HIS A 207 -8.21 -22.86 2.31
C HIS A 207 -7.27 -24.06 2.53
N PHE A 208 -6.08 -24.03 1.92
CA PHE A 208 -5.15 -25.17 1.89
C PHE A 208 -3.70 -24.76 2.21
N VAL A 209 -3.35 -23.49 2.02
CA VAL A 209 -1.99 -22.96 2.20
C VAL A 209 -2.09 -21.60 2.90
N ASP A 210 -1.34 -21.45 3.99
CA ASP A 210 -1.41 -20.23 4.81
C ASP A 210 -0.55 -19.07 4.27
N TRP A 211 0.49 -19.38 3.48
CA TRP A 211 1.51 -18.42 3.04
C TRP A 211 1.70 -18.40 1.52
N VAL A 212 1.76 -17.20 0.93
CA VAL A 212 2.24 -16.99 -0.45
C VAL A 212 3.76 -16.97 -0.45
N SER A 213 4.33 -16.17 0.44
CA SER A 213 5.78 -16.06 0.67
C SER A 213 6.04 -15.94 2.16
N VAL A 214 7.16 -16.52 2.59
CA VAL A 214 7.68 -16.40 3.96
C VAL A 214 9.10 -15.89 3.84
N GLU A 215 9.30 -14.67 4.30
CA GLU A 215 10.58 -13.98 4.33
C GLU A 215 10.99 -13.72 5.77
N LYS A 216 12.27 -13.44 6.02
CA LYS A 216 12.70 -13.02 7.35
C LYS A 216 12.22 -11.59 7.63
N GLU A 217 11.46 -11.40 8.69
CA GLU A 217 10.88 -10.11 9.07
C GLU A 217 11.96 -9.15 9.60
N GLN A 218 12.24 -8.09 8.84
CA GLN A 218 13.30 -7.13 9.11
C GLN A 218 12.78 -5.70 9.09
N ASN A 219 11.66 -5.48 8.40
CA ASN A 219 11.01 -4.21 8.35
C ASN A 219 10.06 -4.04 9.55
N PHE A 220 10.36 -3.10 10.44
CA PHE A 220 9.48 -2.86 11.59
C PHE A 220 8.26 -1.98 11.27
N THR A 221 8.15 -1.40 10.06
CA THR A 221 6.99 -0.60 9.65
C THR A 221 5.99 -1.37 8.79
N ARG A 222 6.35 -2.56 8.27
CA ARG A 222 5.50 -3.37 7.37
C ARG A 222 5.95 -4.82 7.36
N TYR A 223 5.12 -5.71 6.84
CA TYR A 223 5.47 -7.12 6.71
C TYR A 223 6.30 -7.38 5.46
N ASP A 224 7.33 -8.23 5.61
CA ASP A 224 8.11 -8.77 4.50
C ASP A 224 7.45 -10.04 3.92
N SER A 225 6.75 -10.81 4.76
CA SER A 225 5.98 -12.00 4.36
C SER A 225 4.56 -11.67 3.93
N LEU A 226 3.98 -12.57 3.11
CA LEU A 226 2.61 -12.43 2.60
C LEU A 226 1.75 -13.64 2.97
N ALA A 227 0.81 -13.43 3.89
CA ALA A 227 -0.22 -14.42 4.21
C ALA A 227 -1.19 -14.61 3.02
N MET A 228 -1.56 -15.86 2.75
CA MET A 228 -2.46 -16.23 1.64
C MET A 228 -3.84 -15.60 1.77
N ASN A 229 -4.37 -15.50 3.00
CA ASN A 229 -5.63 -14.78 3.23
C ASN A 229 -5.50 -13.30 2.84
N GLY A 230 -4.43 -12.61 3.27
CA GLY A 230 -4.19 -11.22 2.88
C GLY A 230 -4.14 -11.01 1.36
N ALA A 231 -3.44 -11.89 0.64
CA ALA A 231 -3.39 -11.87 -0.82
C ALA A 231 -4.78 -12.07 -1.47
N ALA A 232 -5.57 -13.01 -0.94
CA ALA A 232 -6.93 -13.28 -1.40
C ALA A 232 -7.87 -12.08 -1.16
N LEU A 233 -7.79 -11.47 0.03
CA LEU A 233 -8.57 -10.27 0.36
C LEU A 233 -8.22 -9.11 -0.57
N TYR A 234 -6.93 -8.84 -0.78
CA TYR A 234 -6.48 -7.85 -1.76
C TYR A 234 -7.06 -8.13 -3.15
N TYR A 235 -6.92 -9.35 -3.67
CA TYR A 235 -7.47 -9.70 -4.98
C TYR A 235 -8.96 -9.39 -5.08
N GLN A 236 -9.73 -9.79 -4.05
CA GLN A 236 -11.16 -9.57 -4.02
C GLN A 236 -11.50 -8.08 -3.99
N THR A 237 -10.81 -7.24 -3.21
CA THR A 237 -11.03 -5.78 -3.25
C THR A 237 -10.73 -5.17 -4.61
N ALA A 238 -9.73 -5.69 -5.34
CA ALA A 238 -9.39 -5.22 -6.68
C ALA A 238 -10.46 -5.61 -7.72
N VAL A 239 -11.07 -6.79 -7.57
CA VAL A 239 -12.23 -7.22 -8.38
C VAL A 239 -13.43 -6.33 -8.07
N ASP A 240 -13.76 -6.16 -6.79
CA ASP A 240 -14.95 -5.44 -6.33
C ASP A 240 -14.94 -3.97 -6.79
N VAL A 241 -13.80 -3.27 -6.67
CA VAL A 241 -13.67 -1.88 -7.15
C VAL A 241 -13.74 -1.78 -8.68
N GLN A 242 -13.15 -2.74 -9.41
CA GLN A 242 -13.26 -2.75 -10.87
C GLN A 242 -14.70 -2.99 -11.33
N ASP A 243 -15.43 -3.89 -10.67
CA ASP A 243 -16.83 -4.17 -10.98
C ASP A 243 -17.72 -2.98 -10.64
N ALA A 244 -17.50 -2.33 -9.49
CA ALA A 244 -18.20 -1.09 -9.15
C ALA A 244 -17.95 0.03 -10.17
N LEU A 245 -16.70 0.23 -10.63
CA LEU A 245 -16.37 1.21 -11.68
C LEU A 245 -16.94 0.84 -13.06
N LYS A 246 -17.13 -0.46 -13.35
CA LYS A 246 -17.80 -0.91 -14.59
C LYS A 246 -19.28 -0.57 -14.56
N GLU A 247 -19.93 -0.77 -13.42
CA GLU A 247 -21.35 -0.48 -13.22
C GLU A 247 -21.63 1.02 -13.25
N LYS A 248 -20.83 1.82 -12.54
CA LYS A 248 -21.00 3.26 -12.46
C LYS A 248 -19.65 4.00 -12.53
N PRO A 249 -19.48 4.95 -13.47
CA PRO A 249 -18.33 5.85 -13.45
C PRO A 249 -18.23 6.64 -12.13
N PHE A 250 -17.01 6.92 -11.69
CA PHE A 250 -16.73 7.80 -10.56
C PHE A 250 -16.89 9.26 -10.98
N GLU A 251 -17.90 9.92 -10.41
CA GLU A 251 -18.37 11.27 -10.82
C GLU A 251 -17.79 12.40 -9.97
N LEU A 252 -17.15 12.10 -8.83
CA LEU A 252 -16.48 13.09 -7.99
C LEU A 252 -15.04 13.33 -8.46
N PRO A 253 -14.40 14.45 -8.06
CA PRO A 253 -12.98 14.66 -8.31
C PRO A 253 -12.13 13.51 -7.73
N ALA A 254 -11.20 13.00 -8.54
CA ALA A 254 -10.19 12.04 -8.09
C ALA A 254 -8.81 12.41 -8.63
N LEU A 255 -7.81 12.43 -7.74
CA LEU A 255 -6.40 12.54 -8.09
C LEU A 255 -5.75 11.17 -7.99
N LEU A 256 -5.21 10.66 -9.09
CA LEU A 256 -4.47 9.40 -9.12
C LEU A 256 -2.97 9.69 -9.29
N LEU A 257 -2.15 9.05 -8.48
CA LEU A 257 -0.69 9.12 -8.58
C LEU A 257 -0.18 7.73 -8.98
N VAL A 258 0.34 7.61 -10.20
CA VAL A 258 0.68 6.32 -10.81
C VAL A 258 2.12 6.32 -11.28
N THR A 259 2.82 5.25 -10.95
CA THR A 259 4.17 5.00 -11.47
C THR A 259 4.09 4.07 -12.67
N GLU A 260 4.76 4.43 -13.78
CA GLU A 260 4.71 3.65 -15.03
C GLU A 260 5.22 2.22 -14.85
N THR A 261 6.36 2.09 -14.18
CA THR A 261 7.10 0.85 -13.97
C THR A 261 6.73 0.13 -12.68
N ASP A 262 5.60 0.50 -12.06
CA ASP A 262 5.09 -0.15 -10.86
C ASP A 262 5.09 -1.67 -11.00
N GLU A 263 5.84 -2.34 -10.15
CA GLU A 263 6.09 -3.78 -10.21
C GLU A 263 4.89 -4.64 -9.78
N LEU A 264 3.92 -4.08 -9.05
CA LEU A 264 2.78 -4.84 -8.49
C LEU A 264 1.51 -4.67 -9.32
N ILE A 265 1.30 -3.48 -9.91
CA ILE A 265 0.03 -3.12 -10.56
C ILE A 265 0.22 -2.79 -12.04
N ASN A 266 -0.81 -3.04 -12.85
CA ASN A 266 -0.79 -2.74 -14.27
C ASN A 266 -1.14 -1.26 -14.52
N SER A 267 -0.12 -0.40 -14.52
CA SER A 267 -0.23 1.05 -14.69
C SER A 267 -1.01 1.47 -15.95
N LYS A 268 -0.88 0.71 -17.06
CA LYS A 268 -1.66 0.97 -18.29
C LYS A 268 -3.16 0.72 -18.09
N VAL A 269 -3.53 -0.34 -17.38
CA VAL A 269 -4.94 -0.60 -17.03
C VAL A 269 -5.47 0.49 -16.10
N ILE A 270 -4.66 0.99 -15.16
CA ILE A 270 -5.06 2.12 -14.31
C ILE A 270 -5.31 3.38 -15.15
N TYR A 271 -4.45 3.68 -16.14
CA TYR A 271 -4.69 4.78 -17.07
C TYR A 271 -5.99 4.58 -17.89
N ASP A 272 -6.24 3.38 -18.41
CA ASP A 272 -7.46 3.08 -19.16
C ASP A 272 -8.72 3.25 -18.28
N LEU A 273 -8.66 2.82 -17.00
CA LEU A 273 -9.70 3.05 -16.01
C LEU A 273 -9.88 4.54 -15.71
N PHE A 274 -8.80 5.29 -15.47
CA PHE A 274 -8.85 6.75 -15.27
C PHE A 274 -9.59 7.43 -16.44
N LYS A 275 -9.16 7.13 -17.66
CA LYS A 275 -9.71 7.75 -18.87
C LYS A 275 -11.20 7.42 -19.08
N THR A 276 -11.62 6.19 -18.76
CA THR A 276 -12.97 5.71 -19.13
C THR A 276 -13.97 5.73 -17.99
N ARG A 277 -13.50 5.67 -16.73
CA ARG A 277 -14.34 5.48 -15.54
C ARG A 277 -14.28 6.62 -14.54
N PHE A 278 -13.28 7.51 -14.60
CA PHE A 278 -13.26 8.72 -13.78
C PHE A 278 -13.74 9.88 -14.65
N SER A 279 -15.01 10.23 -14.54
CA SER A 279 -15.69 11.12 -15.50
C SER A 279 -15.62 12.61 -15.14
N ASN A 280 -15.26 12.95 -13.90
CA ASN A 280 -15.16 14.33 -13.48
C ASN A 280 -14.03 15.07 -14.23
N GLU A 281 -14.32 16.29 -14.70
CA GLU A 281 -13.36 17.13 -15.43
C GLU A 281 -12.22 17.65 -14.54
N ASN A 282 -12.47 17.80 -13.23
CA ASN A 282 -11.47 18.20 -12.24
C ASN A 282 -10.62 17.01 -11.75
N SER A 283 -10.93 15.77 -12.14
CA SER A 283 -10.05 14.64 -11.85
C SER A 283 -8.70 14.83 -12.55
N SER A 284 -7.62 14.32 -11.95
CA SER A 284 -6.28 14.42 -12.51
C SER A 284 -5.47 13.13 -12.32
N LEU A 285 -4.55 12.86 -13.24
CA LEU A 285 -3.62 11.75 -13.18
C LEU A 285 -2.19 12.30 -13.21
N ILE A 286 -1.46 12.15 -12.10
CA ILE A 286 -0.02 12.38 -12.03
C ILE A 286 0.68 11.07 -12.38
N TRP A 287 1.50 11.11 -13.42
CA TRP A 287 2.22 9.96 -13.95
C TRP A 287 3.72 10.13 -13.78
N PHE A 288 4.32 9.19 -13.07
CA PHE A 288 5.75 9.09 -12.86
C PHE A 288 6.35 8.09 -13.86
N GLY A 289 6.85 8.59 -14.98
CA GLY A 289 7.33 7.77 -16.10
C GLY A 289 7.52 8.56 -17.39
N GLU A 290 7.74 7.84 -18.48
CA GLU A 290 8.13 8.38 -19.78
C GLU A 290 6.98 8.33 -20.81
N GLN A 291 6.00 7.46 -20.59
CA GLN A 291 4.80 7.36 -21.39
C GLN A 291 3.98 8.65 -21.26
N ASN A 292 3.81 9.31 -22.40
CA ASN A 292 2.97 10.49 -22.52
C ASN A 292 1.58 10.09 -23.04
N TYR A 293 0.53 10.64 -22.46
CA TYR A 293 -0.85 10.41 -22.83
C TYR A 293 -1.54 11.73 -23.19
N SER A 294 -2.31 11.73 -24.28
CA SER A 294 -3.09 12.89 -24.69
C SER A 294 -4.41 12.97 -23.93
N ASP A 295 -4.36 13.41 -22.67
CA ASP A 295 -5.51 13.74 -21.82
C ASP A 295 -5.22 15.07 -21.09
N PRO A 296 -6.10 16.09 -21.13
CA PRO A 296 -5.84 17.38 -20.48
C PRO A 296 -5.72 17.30 -18.96
N ARG A 297 -6.19 16.21 -18.34
CA ARG A 297 -6.11 15.95 -16.91
C ARG A 297 -4.79 15.28 -16.48
N PHE A 298 -3.92 14.98 -17.45
CA PHE A 298 -2.67 14.26 -17.27
C PHE A 298 -1.50 15.21 -16.96
N VAL A 299 -0.69 14.83 -15.97
CA VAL A 299 0.52 15.53 -15.55
C VAL A 299 1.64 14.50 -15.50
N GLN A 300 2.79 14.79 -16.14
CA GLN A 300 3.90 13.87 -16.22
C GLN A 300 5.12 14.37 -15.45
N PHE A 301 5.78 13.46 -14.73
CA PHE A 301 7.13 13.60 -14.21
C PHE A 301 8.01 12.47 -14.76
N SER A 302 9.13 12.82 -15.41
CA SER A 302 10.08 11.81 -15.89
C SER A 302 10.78 11.14 -14.72
N MET A 303 10.95 9.82 -14.79
CA MET A 303 11.66 9.04 -13.76
C MET A 303 13.06 8.60 -14.21
N LYS A 304 13.50 9.06 -15.39
CA LYS A 304 14.89 8.92 -15.85
C LYS A 304 15.72 10.11 -15.36
N LEU A 305 16.27 9.99 -14.15
CA LEU A 305 17.02 11.05 -13.47
C LEU A 305 18.47 10.63 -13.26
N PRO A 306 19.37 10.82 -14.25
CA PRO A 306 20.75 10.36 -14.18
C PRO A 306 21.53 11.01 -13.03
N ASP A 307 21.27 12.28 -12.72
CA ASP A 307 21.95 13.01 -11.64
C ASP A 307 21.65 12.43 -10.24
N SER A 308 20.54 11.69 -10.10
CA SER A 308 20.17 10.99 -8.87
C SER A 308 20.26 9.46 -8.99
N ASN A 309 20.84 8.94 -10.08
CA ASN A 309 20.89 7.52 -10.42
C ASN A 309 19.51 6.83 -10.38
N ILE A 310 18.44 7.52 -10.76
CA ILE A 310 17.09 6.94 -10.83
C ILE A 310 16.80 6.56 -12.28
N GLN A 311 16.44 5.31 -12.49
CA GLN A 311 16.07 4.79 -13.81
C GLN A 311 14.55 4.72 -13.99
N SER A 312 13.82 4.45 -12.90
CA SER A 312 12.37 4.31 -12.91
C SER A 312 11.79 4.43 -11.49
N GLY A 313 10.48 4.65 -11.39
CA GLY A 313 9.78 4.63 -10.10
C GLY A 313 9.36 3.22 -9.70
N SER A 314 9.05 3.02 -8.41
CA SER A 314 8.45 1.78 -7.88
C SER A 314 7.05 2.00 -7.30
N HIS A 315 6.36 0.91 -6.95
CA HIS A 315 5.04 0.97 -6.31
C HIS A 315 4.95 1.91 -5.10
N ILE A 316 6.00 1.97 -4.27
CA ILE A 316 6.03 2.78 -3.04
C ILE A 316 6.68 4.16 -3.24
N SER A 317 7.22 4.43 -4.43
CA SER A 317 8.04 5.63 -4.67
C SER A 317 7.28 6.95 -4.63
N VAL A 318 5.94 6.92 -4.54
CA VAL A 318 5.09 8.12 -4.44
C VAL A 318 4.89 8.60 -2.99
N LEU A 319 5.33 7.85 -1.98
CA LEU A 319 4.91 8.06 -0.59
C LEU A 319 5.87 8.91 0.26
N TYR A 320 7.16 8.87 -0.02
CA TYR A 320 8.18 9.34 0.94
C TYR A 320 9.03 10.47 0.36
N ARG A 321 9.49 11.38 1.23
CA ARG A 321 10.49 12.39 0.93
C ARG A 321 11.88 11.77 0.76
N ASP A 322 12.77 12.48 0.07
CA ASP A 322 14.14 12.00 -0.12
C ASP A 322 14.98 12.06 1.16
N ASP A 323 14.58 12.87 2.14
CA ASP A 323 15.18 13.00 3.47
C ASP A 323 14.51 12.12 4.55
N ASN A 324 13.52 11.29 4.19
CA ASN A 324 12.87 10.36 5.12
C ASN A 324 13.89 9.41 5.77
N ILE A 325 13.82 9.27 7.09
CA ILE A 325 14.81 8.52 7.89
C ILE A 325 14.83 7.02 7.54
N LEU A 326 13.70 6.44 7.15
CA LEU A 326 13.60 5.01 6.84
C LEU A 326 13.67 4.74 5.34
N TYR A 327 12.89 5.46 4.53
CA TYR A 327 12.73 5.17 3.09
C TYR A 327 13.34 6.22 2.16
N GLY A 328 13.94 7.29 2.69
CA GLY A 328 14.59 8.33 1.90
C GLY A 328 15.86 7.83 1.21
N ARG A 329 16.52 8.73 0.47
CA ARG A 329 17.76 8.46 -0.28
C ARG A 329 18.85 7.84 0.61
N ARG A 330 18.94 8.29 1.86
CA ARG A 330 19.87 7.80 2.88
C ARG A 330 19.17 7.02 4.00
N GLY A 331 17.96 6.54 3.75
CA GLY A 331 17.14 5.86 4.75
C GLY A 331 17.72 4.52 5.21
N TRP A 332 17.31 4.07 6.39
CA TRP A 332 17.79 2.83 6.99
C TRP A 332 17.16 1.57 6.38
N MET A 333 15.95 1.66 5.81
CA MET A 333 15.20 0.54 5.21
C MET A 333 15.30 0.52 3.68
N ARG A 334 16.53 0.61 3.16
CA ARG A 334 16.77 0.50 1.72
C ARG A 334 16.65 -0.94 1.26
N GLN A 335 15.83 -1.14 0.22
CA GLN A 335 15.54 -2.43 -0.37
C GLN A 335 16.54 -2.72 -1.50
N CYS A 336 17.77 -3.12 -1.13
CA CYS A 336 18.82 -3.45 -2.10
C CYS A 336 18.71 -4.88 -2.63
N GLY A 337 19.23 -5.11 -3.82
CA GLY A 337 19.34 -6.44 -4.42
C GLY A 337 20.36 -6.50 -5.55
N GLY A 338 20.75 -7.72 -5.93
CA GLY A 338 21.76 -8.00 -6.95
C GLY A 338 21.19 -8.52 -8.27
N SER A 339 22.10 -9.00 -9.13
CA SER A 339 21.84 -9.45 -10.52
C SER A 339 21.40 -10.90 -10.67
N GLN A 340 21.46 -11.71 -9.61
CA GLN A 340 21.03 -13.10 -9.65
C GLN A 340 19.56 -13.21 -9.23
N GLU A 341 18.73 -13.82 -10.09
CA GLU A 341 17.35 -14.19 -9.75
C GLU A 341 17.34 -14.96 -8.42
N GLY A 342 16.68 -14.41 -7.40
CA GLY A 342 16.40 -15.10 -6.15
C GLY A 342 17.28 -14.75 -4.94
N GLU A 343 18.22 -13.80 -5.03
CA GLU A 343 18.98 -13.36 -3.85
C GLU A 343 18.70 -11.89 -3.49
N VAL A 344 17.70 -11.68 -2.63
CA VAL A 344 17.56 -10.43 -1.86
C VAL A 344 18.62 -10.47 -0.76
N TYR A 345 19.84 -10.03 -1.10
CA TYR A 345 20.82 -9.78 -0.06
C TYR A 345 20.34 -8.56 0.74
N MET A 346 20.14 -8.75 2.03
CA MET A 346 20.26 -7.68 3.02
C MET A 346 21.71 -7.20 3.04
N VAL A 347 22.16 -6.57 1.96
CA VAL A 347 23.42 -5.85 1.97
C VAL A 347 23.20 -4.60 2.79
N ASP A 348 24.16 -4.27 3.64
CA ASP A 348 24.20 -2.98 4.30
C ASP A 348 24.40 -1.90 3.23
N CYS A 349 23.28 -1.45 2.63
CA CYS A 349 23.22 -0.41 1.63
C CYS A 349 23.92 0.87 2.12
N ALA A 350 24.03 1.08 3.45
CA ALA A 350 24.65 2.28 4.02
C ALA A 350 26.15 2.36 3.74
N LYS A 351 26.79 1.22 3.47
CA LYS A 351 28.20 1.16 3.13
C LYS A 351 28.47 1.28 1.62
N MET A 352 27.43 1.38 0.79
CA MET A 352 27.54 1.44 -0.66
C MET A 352 27.47 2.90 -1.16
N PRO A 353 28.57 3.45 -1.73
CA PRO A 353 28.66 4.87 -2.04
C PRO A 353 27.83 5.30 -3.26
N THR A 354 27.46 4.37 -4.15
CA THR A 354 26.68 4.64 -5.37
C THR A 354 25.62 3.57 -5.58
N LEU A 355 24.37 3.89 -5.24
CA LEU A 355 23.21 3.06 -5.55
C LEU A 355 22.54 3.54 -6.83
N SER A 356 22.11 2.60 -7.67
CA SER A 356 21.13 2.83 -8.72
C SER A 356 19.73 2.54 -8.20
N TYR A 357 18.73 3.33 -8.59
CA TYR A 357 17.35 3.17 -8.12
C TYR A 357 16.38 2.85 -9.27
N SER A 358 15.53 1.84 -9.07
CA SER A 358 14.46 1.47 -10.02
C SER A 358 13.31 0.73 -9.32
N ALA A 359 12.27 0.34 -10.05
CA ALA A 359 11.32 -0.69 -9.58
C ALA A 359 11.99 -2.06 -9.42
N TRP A 360 11.38 -2.93 -8.62
CA TRP A 360 11.79 -4.35 -8.59
C TRP A 360 11.72 -4.99 -9.99
N GLY A 361 12.65 -5.90 -10.25
CA GLY A 361 12.76 -6.58 -11.56
C GLY A 361 13.42 -5.76 -12.66
N LEU A 362 13.83 -4.51 -12.39
CA LEU A 362 14.54 -3.63 -13.32
C LEU A 362 15.93 -3.26 -12.82
N PHE A 363 16.56 -4.14 -12.04
CA PHE A 363 17.90 -3.90 -11.52
C PHE A 363 18.93 -4.12 -12.62
N ASN A 364 19.94 -3.24 -12.67
CA ASN A 364 21.02 -3.39 -13.64
C ASN A 364 22.05 -4.37 -13.07
N GLU A 365 22.37 -5.41 -13.85
CA GLU A 365 23.26 -6.49 -13.44
C GLU A 365 24.67 -6.02 -13.07
N ASP A 366 25.13 -4.91 -13.67
CA ASP A 366 26.47 -4.36 -13.49
C ASP A 366 26.56 -3.36 -12.33
N THR A 367 25.44 -3.05 -11.66
CA THR A 367 25.40 -2.04 -10.60
C THR A 367 24.66 -2.52 -9.37
N ILE A 368 25.09 -2.04 -8.21
CA ILE A 368 24.33 -2.21 -6.97
C ILE A 368 23.04 -1.41 -7.08
N SER A 369 21.91 -2.10 -7.06
CA SER A 369 20.60 -1.51 -7.25
C SER A 369 19.76 -1.58 -5.97
N ALA A 370 18.87 -0.60 -5.81
CA ALA A 370 17.87 -0.57 -4.76
C ALA A 370 16.51 -0.21 -5.35
N ARG A 371 15.45 -0.75 -4.77
CA ARG A 371 14.11 -0.29 -5.11
C ARG A 371 13.97 1.18 -4.72
N LEU A 372 13.50 2.01 -5.65
CA LEU A 372 13.24 3.42 -5.35
C LEU A 372 12.11 3.50 -4.33
N SER A 373 12.41 3.94 -3.11
CA SER A 373 11.44 4.03 -2.01
C SER A 373 10.99 5.45 -1.69
N TRP A 374 11.44 6.46 -2.42
CA TRP A 374 11.15 7.88 -2.18
C TRP A 374 10.85 8.61 -3.49
N ASN A 375 10.15 9.73 -3.39
CA ASN A 375 9.72 10.53 -4.53
C ASN A 375 10.71 11.69 -4.76
N PRO A 376 11.45 11.74 -5.88
CA PRO A 376 12.30 12.90 -6.22
C PRO A 376 11.50 14.18 -6.47
N TYR A 377 10.18 14.06 -6.62
CA TYR A 377 9.23 15.15 -6.79
C TYR A 377 8.24 15.24 -5.63
N PHE A 378 8.58 14.76 -4.42
CA PHE A 378 7.66 14.77 -3.29
C PHE A 378 7.00 16.15 -3.08
N GLU A 379 7.82 17.20 -2.99
CA GLU A 379 7.35 18.57 -2.78
C GLU A 379 6.46 19.07 -3.95
N PRO A 380 6.90 19.05 -5.22
CA PRO A 380 6.02 19.38 -6.36
C PRO A 380 4.74 18.54 -6.45
N MET A 381 4.79 17.26 -6.07
CA MET A 381 3.65 16.37 -6.05
C MET A 381 2.66 16.81 -4.97
N MET A 382 3.12 17.10 -3.75
CA MET A 382 2.25 17.51 -2.66
C MET A 382 1.64 18.91 -2.88
N VAL A 383 2.36 19.84 -3.51
CA VAL A 383 1.77 21.11 -3.97
C VAL A 383 0.57 20.84 -4.88
N ARG A 384 0.69 19.92 -5.85
CA ARG A 384 -0.41 19.55 -6.74
C ARG A 384 -1.55 18.84 -6.03
N VAL A 385 -1.26 18.04 -4.99
CA VAL A 385 -2.30 17.43 -4.14
C VAL A 385 -3.14 18.53 -3.47
N ILE A 386 -2.50 19.54 -2.87
CA ILE A 386 -3.22 20.67 -2.25
C ILE A 386 -3.98 21.50 -3.29
N GLU A 387 -3.36 21.82 -4.44
CA GLU A 387 -4.03 22.52 -5.53
C GLU A 387 -5.27 21.77 -6.03
N PHE A 388 -5.20 20.44 -6.13
CA PHE A 388 -6.35 19.60 -6.48
C PHE A 388 -7.45 19.65 -5.41
N MET A 389 -7.09 19.51 -4.13
CA MET A 389 -8.06 19.49 -3.02
C MET A 389 -8.69 20.86 -2.73
N THR A 390 -8.13 21.94 -3.28
CA THR A 390 -8.64 23.32 -3.12
C THR A 390 -9.45 23.81 -4.31
N GLN A 391 -9.50 23.06 -5.41
CA GLN A 391 -10.36 23.39 -6.57
C GLN A 391 -11.83 23.35 -6.17
N LYS A 392 -12.53 24.47 -6.42
CA LYS A 392 -13.95 24.65 -6.09
C LYS A 392 -14.86 24.25 -7.24
#